data_AF-A0A7V4U267-F1
#
_entry.id   AF-A0A7V4U267-F1
#
_cell.length_a   1.000
_cell.length_b   1.000
_cell.length_c   1.000
_cell.angle_alpha   90.00
_cell.angle_beta   90.00
_cell.angle_gamma   90.00
#
_symmetry.space_group_name_H-M   'P 1'
#
loop_
_entity.id
_entity.type
_entity.pdbx_description
1 polymer ?
#
loop_
_entity_poly.entity_id
_entity_poly.type
_entity_poly.pdbx_seq_one_letter_code
_entity_poly.pdbx_strand_id
1 'polypeptide(L)'
;FPKRLKIEIRRNVENWEFEDKIAFSKYSTHQVMLKAHTLEQTLKNKISALLNRKEIRDAFDIEFILRRGISLPPLSAMQVRTILNRLSEFKDRDFKVTLGSIIEDELRSYYFENRFTYLEEQLNFLLKT
;
A
#
# COMPACT_ATOMS: atom_id res chain seq x y z
N PHE A 1 17.53 -14.68 8.15
CA PHE A 1 17.36 -13.90 6.90
C PHE A 1 17.76 -12.45 7.16
N PRO A 2 18.80 -11.90 6.51
CA PRO A 2 19.26 -10.57 6.88
C PRO A 2 18.24 -9.54 6.40
N LYS A 3 17.75 -8.73 7.34
CA LYS A 3 16.92 -7.53 7.11
C LYS A 3 17.77 -6.50 6.35
N ARG A 4 18.05 -6.74 5.07
CA ARG A 4 18.79 -5.81 4.21
C ARG A 4 17.85 -4.66 3.86
N LEU A 5 18.17 -3.47 4.36
CA LEU A 5 17.48 -2.25 3.98
C LEU A 5 17.87 -1.88 2.55
N LYS A 6 16.91 -1.86 1.63
CA LYS A 6 17.11 -1.28 0.30
C LYS A 6 16.71 0.20 0.38
N ILE A 7 17.67 1.08 0.11
CA ILE A 7 17.44 2.51 -0.05
C ILE A 7 17.57 2.84 -1.54
N GLU A 8 16.55 3.46 -2.12
CA GLU A 8 16.55 3.94 -3.50
C GLU A 8 16.54 5.47 -3.47
N ILE A 9 17.51 6.11 -4.13
CA ILE A 9 17.61 7.57 -4.23
C ILE A 9 17.31 7.95 -5.68
N ARG A 10 16.25 8.73 -5.89
CA ARG A 10 15.85 9.25 -7.20
C ARG A 10 16.36 10.67 -7.37
N ARG A 11 16.83 11.02 -8.56
CA ARG A 11 17.36 12.35 -8.89
C ARG A 11 16.29 13.32 -9.39
N ASN A 12 15.18 12.80 -9.91
CA ASN A 12 14.08 13.62 -10.41
C ASN A 12 13.22 14.10 -9.24
N VAL A 13 13.09 15.42 -9.12
CA VAL A 13 12.22 16.05 -8.13
C VAL A 13 10.84 16.19 -8.75
N GLU A 14 9.89 15.43 -8.25
CA GLU A 14 8.47 15.60 -8.57
C GLU A 14 7.81 16.52 -7.55
N ASN A 15 6.77 17.24 -7.97
CA ASN A 15 5.97 18.05 -7.05
C ASN A 15 5.01 17.15 -6.28
N TRP A 16 5.41 16.72 -5.09
CA TRP A 16 4.62 15.88 -4.20
C TRP A 16 4.11 16.66 -3.01
N GLU A 17 2.98 16.22 -2.46
CA GLU A 17 2.45 16.75 -1.21
C GLU A 17 3.17 16.12 -0.03
N PHE A 18 3.64 16.98 0.87
CA PHE A 18 4.37 16.60 2.07
C PHE A 18 3.73 17.19 3.32
N GLU A 19 3.93 16.50 4.44
CA GLU A 19 3.58 16.93 5.78
C GLU A 19 4.72 16.63 6.76
N ASP A 20 4.82 17.41 7.82
CA ASP A 20 5.79 17.16 8.89
C ASP A 20 5.30 16.01 9.77
N LYS A 21 6.17 15.03 10.00
CA LYS A 21 5.90 13.84 10.81
C LYS A 21 7.06 13.58 11.75
N ILE A 22 6.75 12.95 12.87
CA ILE A 22 7.75 12.47 13.82
C ILE A 22 7.91 10.96 13.64
N ALA A 23 9.11 10.52 13.27
CA ALA A 23 9.47 9.11 13.34
C ALA A 23 9.92 8.78 14.77
N PHE A 24 9.30 7.76 15.36
CA PHE A 24 9.61 7.28 16.70
C PHE A 24 9.52 5.75 16.76
N SER A 25 10.09 5.16 17.81
CA SER A 25 10.03 3.72 18.06
C SER A 25 9.98 3.45 19.55
N LYS A 26 9.22 2.46 19.99
CA LYS A 26 9.22 1.99 21.40
C LYS A 26 10.58 1.46 21.87
N TYR A 27 11.49 1.17 20.95
CA TYR A 27 12.84 0.66 21.23
C TYR A 27 13.93 1.75 21.19
N SER A 28 13.56 3.03 21.08
CA SER A 28 14.50 4.15 21.07
C SER A 28 13.92 5.35 21.82
N THR A 29 14.77 6.10 22.50
CA THR A 29 14.43 7.40 23.09
C THR A 29 14.53 8.56 22.11
N HIS A 30 15.09 8.31 20.91
CA HIS A 30 15.26 9.33 19.88
C HIS A 30 14.00 9.48 19.03
N GLN A 31 13.62 10.71 18.77
CA GLN A 31 12.55 11.09 17.84
C GLN A 31 13.15 12.00 16.77
N VAL A 32 12.73 11.81 15.52
CA VAL A 32 13.27 12.57 14.39
C VAL A 32 12.13 13.25 13.66
N MET A 33 12.22 14.57 13.50
CA MET A 33 11.32 15.33 12.64
C MET A 33 11.68 15.06 11.18
N LEU A 34 10.69 14.67 10.40
CA LEU A 34 10.82 14.32 8.98
C LEU A 34 9.77 15.02 8.16
N LYS A 35 10.12 15.36 6.93
CA LYS A 35 9.17 15.76 5.89
C LYS A 35 8.75 14.51 5.11
N ALA A 36 7.54 14.02 5.34
CA ALA A 36 7.02 12.79 4.76
C ALA A 36 5.89 13.09 3.77
N HIS A 37 5.56 12.16 2.87
CA HIS A 37 4.38 12.31 2.03
C HIS A 37 3.09 12.28 2.85
N THR A 38 2.08 13.02 2.41
CA THR A 38 0.72 12.87 2.92
C THR A 38 0.19 11.44 2.66
N LEU A 39 -0.81 11.00 3.43
CA LEU A 39 -1.45 9.70 3.16
C LEU A 39 -2.07 9.66 1.76
N GLU A 40 -2.64 10.77 1.29
CA GLU A 40 -3.20 10.90 -0.06
C GLU A 40 -2.12 10.76 -1.15
N GLN A 41 -0.98 11.43 -0.99
CA GLN A 41 0.15 11.29 -1.90
C GLN A 41 0.74 9.88 -1.85
N THR A 42 0.83 9.28 -0.66
CA THR A 42 1.28 7.90 -0.48
C THR A 42 0.35 6.93 -1.21
N LEU A 43 -0.96 7.13 -1.11
CA LEU A 43 -1.96 6.31 -1.81
C LEU A 43 -1.79 6.40 -3.33
N LYS A 44 -1.65 7.62 -3.89
CA LYS A 44 -1.37 7.84 -5.33
C LYS A 44 -0.10 7.08 -5.76
N ASN A 45 0.97 7.19 -4.97
CA ASN A 45 2.25 6.54 -5.24
C ASN A 45 2.12 5.01 -5.19
N LYS A 46 1.35 4.47 -4.24
CA LYS A 46 1.12 3.03 -4.09
C LYS A 46 0.28 2.45 -5.22
N ILE A 47 -0.73 3.18 -5.67
CA ILE A 47 -1.51 2.79 -6.86
C ILE A 47 -0.62 2.74 -8.10
N SER A 48 0.21 3.77 -8.32
CA SER A 48 1.17 3.80 -9.43
C SER A 48 2.16 2.63 -9.37
N ALA A 49 2.69 2.34 -8.17
CA ALA A 49 3.57 1.20 -7.96
C ALA A 49 2.86 -0.14 -8.22
N LEU A 50 1.66 -0.34 -7.70
CA LEU A 50 0.87 -1.56 -7.94
C LEU A 50 0.60 -1.75 -9.44
N LEU A 51 0.28 -0.66 -10.16
CA LEU A 51 0.11 -0.61 -11.63
C LEU A 51 1.40 -0.79 -12.43
N ASN A 52 2.56 -0.69 -11.81
CA ASN A 52 3.84 -0.96 -12.48
C ASN A 52 4.32 -2.39 -12.18
N ARG A 53 4.66 -2.67 -10.93
CA ARG A 53 5.41 -3.88 -10.53
C ARG A 53 4.57 -5.08 -10.07
N LYS A 54 3.27 -4.89 -9.79
CA LYS A 54 2.36 -5.96 -9.32
C LYS A 54 2.86 -6.65 -8.04
N GLU A 55 3.19 -5.85 -7.02
CA GLU A 55 3.64 -6.36 -5.72
C GLU A 55 2.48 -6.39 -4.73
N ILE A 56 2.27 -7.54 -4.06
CA ILE A 56 1.19 -7.74 -3.07
C ILE A 56 1.26 -6.74 -1.91
N ARG A 57 2.47 -6.26 -1.59
CA ARG A 57 2.71 -5.29 -0.52
C ARG A 57 2.07 -3.94 -0.82
N ASP A 58 2.05 -3.52 -2.09
CA ASP A 58 1.42 -2.25 -2.45
C ASP A 58 -0.11 -2.37 -2.39
N ALA A 59 -0.69 -3.53 -2.70
CA ALA A 59 -2.11 -3.77 -2.51
C ALA A 59 -2.52 -3.71 -1.03
N PHE A 60 -1.70 -4.29 -0.15
CA PHE A 60 -1.87 -4.16 1.31
C PHE A 60 -1.81 -2.70 1.76
N ASP A 61 -0.79 -1.94 1.34
CA ASP A 61 -0.64 -0.55 1.75
C ASP A 61 -1.80 0.33 1.26
N ILE A 62 -2.31 0.08 0.05
CA ILE A 62 -3.51 0.76 -0.47
C ILE A 62 -4.70 0.47 0.45
N GLU A 63 -5.00 -0.80 0.70
CA GLU A 63 -6.14 -1.17 1.54
C GLU A 63 -6.02 -0.61 2.96
N PHE A 64 -4.83 -0.66 3.54
CA PHE A 64 -4.54 -0.09 4.85
C PHE A 64 -4.83 1.41 4.90
N ILE A 65 -4.40 2.17 3.89
CA ILE A 65 -4.67 3.62 3.81
C ILE A 65 -6.17 3.89 3.63
N LEU A 66 -6.88 3.07 2.85
CA LEU A 66 -8.33 3.20 2.71
C LEU A 66 -9.06 2.97 4.03
N ARG A 67 -8.66 1.95 4.80
CA ARG A 67 -9.21 1.67 6.14
C ARG A 67 -8.95 2.79 7.16
N ARG A 68 -7.95 3.65 6.90
CA ARG A 68 -7.71 4.88 7.70
C ARG A 68 -8.64 6.03 7.35
N GLY A 69 -9.53 5.86 6.37
CA GLY A 69 -10.52 6.85 5.96
C GLY A 69 -10.12 7.73 4.78
N ILE A 70 -9.00 7.43 4.10
CA ILE A 70 -8.60 8.14 2.90
C ILE A 70 -9.32 7.53 1.70
N SER A 71 -10.01 8.35 0.91
CA SER A 71 -10.69 7.88 -0.31
C SER A 71 -9.71 7.62 -1.45
N LEU A 72 -10.08 6.72 -2.36
CA LEU A 72 -9.34 6.52 -3.60
C LEU A 72 -9.28 7.84 -4.40
N PRO A 73 -8.13 8.18 -5.00
CA PRO A 73 -8.06 9.30 -5.92
C PRO A 73 -8.89 9.01 -7.18
N PRO A 74 -9.18 10.01 -8.02
CA PRO A 74 -9.80 9.77 -9.32
C PRO A 74 -8.98 8.77 -10.15
N LEU A 75 -9.62 7.68 -10.57
CA LEU A 75 -9.02 6.63 -11.39
C LEU A 75 -9.85 6.42 -12.66
N SER A 76 -9.19 6.20 -13.78
CA SER A 76 -9.89 5.77 -15.01
C SER A 76 -10.44 4.35 -14.88
N ALA A 77 -11.53 4.04 -15.58
CA ALA A 77 -12.10 2.69 -15.60
C ALA A 77 -11.07 1.62 -16.02
N MET A 78 -10.15 1.96 -16.93
CA MET A 78 -9.06 1.07 -17.36
C MET A 78 -8.08 0.79 -16.20
N GLN A 79 -7.70 1.81 -15.43
CA GLN A 79 -6.84 1.62 -14.26
C GLN A 79 -7.53 0.75 -13.21
N VAL A 80 -8.81 1.01 -12.92
CA VAL A 80 -9.57 0.22 -11.95
C VAL A 80 -9.63 -1.26 -12.36
N ARG A 81 -9.99 -1.55 -13.62
CA ARG A 81 -9.99 -2.93 -14.15
C ARG A 81 -8.61 -3.57 -14.08
N THR A 82 -7.55 -2.82 -14.36
CA THR A 82 -6.18 -3.31 -14.28
C THR A 82 -5.80 -3.67 -12.83
N ILE A 83 -6.20 -2.85 -11.85
CA ILE A 83 -5.95 -3.13 -10.44
C ILE A 83 -6.71 -4.40 -10.02
N LEU A 84 -8.01 -4.50 -10.34
CA LEU A 84 -8.82 -5.69 -10.04
C LEU A 84 -8.20 -6.97 -10.62
N ASN A 85 -7.72 -6.92 -11.87
CA ASN A 85 -7.03 -8.06 -12.47
C ASN A 85 -5.73 -8.41 -11.73
N ARG A 86 -4.95 -7.42 -11.30
CA ARG A 86 -3.73 -7.69 -10.52
C ARG A 86 -4.04 -8.33 -9.17
N LEU A 87 -5.12 -7.91 -8.51
CA LEU A 87 -5.55 -8.47 -7.23
C LEU A 87 -5.93 -9.95 -7.37
N SER A 88 -6.64 -10.32 -8.44
CA SER A 88 -7.06 -11.71 -8.68
C SER A 88 -5.91 -12.64 -9.03
N GLU A 89 -4.80 -12.11 -9.55
CA GLU A 89 -3.62 -12.90 -9.92
C GLU A 89 -2.73 -13.28 -8.73
N PHE A 90 -2.97 -12.75 -7.52
CA PHE A 90 -2.21 -13.12 -6.32
C PHE A 90 -2.57 -14.52 -5.83
N LYS A 91 -1.53 -15.33 -5.59
CA LYS A 91 -1.65 -16.73 -5.18
C LYS A 91 -1.51 -16.87 -3.67
N ASP A 92 -1.94 -18.00 -3.12
CA ASP A 92 -1.84 -18.30 -1.68
C ASP A 92 -0.43 -18.11 -1.12
N ARG A 93 0.59 -18.41 -1.92
CA ARG A 93 1.99 -18.22 -1.54
C ARG A 93 2.32 -16.73 -1.31
N ASP A 94 1.73 -15.82 -2.09
CA ASP A 94 1.94 -14.39 -1.94
C ASP A 94 1.40 -13.90 -0.59
N PHE A 95 0.21 -14.38 -0.21
CA PHE A 95 -0.38 -14.08 1.10
C PHE A 95 0.40 -14.73 2.24
N LYS A 96 0.66 -16.05 2.18
CA LYS A 96 1.32 -16.80 3.27
C LYS A 96 2.79 -16.41 3.48
N VAL A 97 3.53 -16.15 2.39
CA VAL A 97 4.98 -15.95 2.45
C VAL A 97 5.34 -14.48 2.26
N THR A 98 4.98 -13.88 1.13
CA THR A 98 5.46 -12.55 0.76
C THR A 98 4.88 -11.46 1.65
N LEU A 99 3.56 -11.45 1.82
CA LEU A 99 2.84 -10.55 2.71
C LEU A 99 2.95 -11.02 4.17
N GLY A 100 2.76 -12.32 4.42
CA GLY A 100 2.85 -12.90 5.76
C GLY A 100 4.19 -12.60 6.46
N SER A 101 5.31 -12.57 5.73
CA SER A 101 6.62 -12.25 6.33
C SER A 101 6.78 -10.82 6.87
N ILE A 102 5.87 -9.89 6.54
CA ILE A 102 5.99 -8.47 6.89
C ILE A 102 4.87 -7.91 7.77
N ILE A 103 3.76 -8.65 7.94
CA ILE A 103 2.63 -8.23 8.77
C ILE A 103 2.54 -9.05 10.07
N GLU A 104 1.89 -8.48 11.07
CA GLU A 104 1.66 -9.10 12.38
C GLU A 104 0.71 -10.30 12.29
N ASP A 105 0.84 -11.25 13.21
CA ASP A 105 0.16 -12.55 13.16
C ASP A 105 -1.37 -12.42 13.04
N GLU A 106 -1.98 -11.47 13.75
CA GLU A 106 -3.43 -11.21 13.70
C GLU A 106 -3.90 -10.81 12.29
N LEU A 107 -3.12 -9.98 11.59
CA LEU A 107 -3.43 -9.55 10.23
C LEU A 107 -3.18 -10.66 9.20
N ARG A 108 -2.30 -11.61 9.48
CA ARG A 108 -2.00 -12.72 8.54
C ARG A 108 -3.23 -13.58 8.29
N SER A 109 -3.93 -13.97 9.35
CA SER A 109 -5.14 -14.78 9.22
C SER A 109 -6.21 -14.04 8.42
N TYR A 110 -6.40 -12.76 8.72
CA TYR A 110 -7.35 -11.91 8.00
C TYR A 110 -7.06 -11.88 6.49
N TYR A 111 -5.85 -11.52 6.09
CA TYR A 111 -5.49 -11.39 4.66
C TYR A 111 -5.39 -12.75 3.95
N PHE A 112 -5.12 -13.83 4.67
CA PHE A 112 -5.13 -15.17 4.08
C PHE A 112 -6.56 -15.61 3.73
N GLU A 113 -7.52 -15.35 4.61
CA GLU A 113 -8.92 -15.75 4.43
C GLU A 113 -9.69 -14.78 3.51
N ASN A 114 -9.56 -13.47 3.75
CA ASN A 114 -10.37 -12.44 3.12
C ASN A 114 -9.69 -11.78 1.91
N ARG A 115 -8.39 -12.05 1.70
CA ARG A 115 -7.58 -11.42 0.65
C ARG A 115 -7.75 -9.90 0.66
N PHE A 116 -8.01 -9.28 -0.50
CA PHE A 116 -8.22 -7.84 -0.64
C PHE A 116 -9.68 -7.48 -0.92
N THR A 117 -10.63 -8.25 -0.35
CA THR A 117 -12.08 -8.06 -0.60
C THR A 117 -12.53 -6.61 -0.37
N TYR A 118 -12.04 -5.95 0.68
CA TYR A 118 -12.41 -4.56 0.95
C TYR A 118 -11.92 -3.61 -0.14
N LEU A 119 -10.67 -3.76 -0.60
CA LEU A 119 -10.16 -2.97 -1.73
C LEU A 119 -10.95 -3.25 -3.02
N GLU A 120 -11.29 -4.51 -3.29
CA GLU A 120 -12.09 -4.89 -4.46
C GLU A 120 -13.49 -4.25 -4.43
N GLU A 121 -14.15 -4.22 -3.28
CA GLU A 121 -15.45 -3.55 -3.10
C GLU A 121 -15.37 -2.05 -3.38
N GLN A 122 -14.36 -1.37 -2.83
CA GLN A 122 -14.14 0.06 -3.06
C GLN A 122 -13.89 0.37 -4.54
N LEU A 123 -13.10 -0.46 -5.22
CA LEU A 123 -12.84 -0.32 -6.66
C LEU A 123 -14.08 -0.59 -7.51
N ASN A 124 -14.88 -1.59 -7.16
CA ASN A 124 -16.12 -1.89 -7.86
C ASN A 124 -17.19 -0.79 -7.67
N PHE A 125 -17.22 -0.11 -6.52
CA PHE A 125 -18.10 1.03 -6.30
C PHE A 125 -17.80 2.17 -7.28
N LEU A 126 -16.52 2.44 -7.56
CA LEU A 126 -16.09 3.43 -8.55
C LEU A 126 -16.48 3.08 -10.00
N LEU A 127 -16.69 1.81 -10.33
CA LEU A 127 -17.14 1.41 -11.67
C LEU A 127 -18.66 1.53 -11.87
N LYS A 128 -19.41 1.55 -10.76
CA LYS A 128 -20.88 1.65 -10.77
C LYS A 128 -21.37 3.10 -10.71
N THR A 129 -20.51 4.01 -10.29
CA THR A 129 -20.76 5.45 -10.20
C THR A 129 -20.32 6.11 -11.50
#